data_AF-A0A7R6P8X0-F1
#
_entry.id   AF-A0A7R6P8X0-F1
#
_cell.length_a   1.000
_cell.length_b   1.000
_cell.length_c   1.000
_cell.angle_alpha   90.00
_cell.angle_beta   90.00
_cell.angle_gamma   90.00
#
_symmetry.space_group_name_H-M   'P 1'
#
loop_
_entity.id
_entity.type
_entity.pdbx_description
1 polymer ?
#
loop_
_entity_poly.entity_id
_entity_poly.type
_entity_poly.pdbx_seq_one_letter_code
_entity_poly.pdbx_strand_id
1 'polypeptide(L)'
;MICMNIQESEQYEELATEWQYQMIILLKNALAKHGINQDQTKEIIGEFAFDFAMWHDQEEIKQEGKSYNPRISFDDLSGNIHISSEKKPS
;
A
#
# COMPACT_ATOMS: atom_id res chain seq x y z
N MET A 1 19.74 10.68 -19.84
CA MET A 1 19.51 10.40 -18.41
C MET A 1 18.22 11.10 -18.05
N ILE A 2 17.11 10.38 -17.93
CA ILE A 2 15.85 10.96 -17.47
C ILE A 2 15.97 11.01 -15.95
N CYS A 3 16.06 12.20 -15.37
CA CYS A 3 16.04 12.35 -13.92
C CYS A 3 14.59 12.15 -13.46
N MET A 4 14.35 11.11 -12.67
CA MET A 4 13.06 10.91 -11.99
C MET A 4 12.85 12.05 -11.00
N ASN A 5 11.68 12.68 -11.05
CA ASN A 5 11.28 13.73 -10.13
C ASN A 5 10.40 13.12 -9.03
N ILE A 6 10.91 13.07 -7.80
CA ILE A 6 10.14 12.58 -6.64
C ILE A 6 9.39 13.76 -6.06
N GLN A 7 8.07 13.65 -5.96
CA GLN A 7 7.21 14.72 -5.46
C GLN A 7 6.22 14.19 -4.43
N GLU A 8 6.13 14.89 -3.29
CA GLU A 8 4.97 14.79 -2.42
C GLU A 8 3.76 15.31 -3.17
N SER A 9 2.68 14.54 -3.19
CA SER A 9 1.54 14.85 -4.05
C SER A 9 0.24 14.54 -3.34
N GLU A 10 -0.74 15.46 -3.43
CA GLU A 10 -2.11 15.21 -2.99
C GLU A 10 -2.74 14.02 -3.74
N GLN A 11 -2.26 13.72 -4.95
CA GLN A 11 -2.70 12.55 -5.73
C GLN A 11 -2.29 11.23 -5.09
N TYR A 12 -1.28 11.21 -4.20
CA TYR A 12 -0.84 10.00 -3.55
C TYR A 12 -1.98 9.33 -2.78
N GLU A 13 -2.79 10.09 -2.05
CA GLU A 13 -3.86 9.53 -1.20
C GLU A 13 -4.95 8.85 -2.05
N GLU A 14 -5.31 9.45 -3.18
CA GLU A 14 -6.26 8.88 -4.13
C GLU A 14 -5.69 7.60 -4.76
N LEU A 15 -4.42 7.63 -5.18
CA LEU A 15 -3.73 6.48 -5.77
C LEU A 15 -3.55 5.33 -4.76
N ALA A 16 -3.21 5.64 -3.51
CA ALA A 16 -3.06 4.68 -2.42
C ALA A 16 -4.39 4.01 -2.09
N THR A 17 -5.48 4.79 -2.05
CA THR A 17 -6.83 4.28 -1.82
C THR A 17 -7.26 3.30 -2.92
N GLU A 18 -7.07 3.69 -4.19
CA GLU A 18 -7.40 2.82 -5.32
C GLU A 18 -6.55 1.54 -5.32
N TRP A 19 -5.25 1.66 -5.03
CA TRP A 19 -4.35 0.52 -4.95
C TRP A 19 -4.75 -0.47 -3.84
N GLN A 20 -5.10 0.03 -2.65
CA GLN A 20 -5.62 -0.79 -1.55
C GLN A 20 -6.94 -1.48 -1.93
N TYR A 21 -7.84 -0.76 -2.61
CA TYR A 21 -9.09 -1.33 -3.11
C TYR A 21 -8.87 -2.48 -4.10
N GLN A 22 -7.94 -2.32 -5.04
CA GLN A 22 -7.59 -3.38 -5.99
C GLN A 22 -7.00 -4.60 -5.28
N MET A 23 -6.16 -4.42 -4.26
CA MET A 23 -5.68 -5.53 -3.43
C MET A 23 -6.82 -6.30 -2.76
N ILE A 24 -7.80 -5.59 -2.21
CA ILE A 24 -8.99 -6.20 -1.58
C ILE A 24 -9.79 -7.02 -2.60
N ILE A 25 -9.97 -6.51 -3.82
CA ILE A 25 -10.63 -7.26 -4.90
C ILE A 25 -9.88 -8.55 -5.23
N LEU A 26 -8.55 -8.48 -5.35
CA LEU A 26 -7.72 -9.64 -5.65
C LEU A 26 -7.86 -10.71 -4.55
N LEU A 27 -7.78 -10.31 -3.28
CA LEU A 27 -7.96 -11.21 -2.14
C LEU A 27 -9.36 -11.83 -2.13
N LYS A 28 -10.41 -11.01 -2.27
CA LYS A 28 -11.80 -11.47 -2.36
C LYS A 28 -11.99 -12.53 -3.45
N ASN A 29 -11.45 -12.28 -4.63
CA ASN A 29 -11.54 -13.20 -5.77
C ASN A 29 -10.77 -14.50 -5.52
N ALA A 30 -9.62 -14.44 -4.84
CA ALA A 30 -8.87 -15.63 -4.45
C ALA A 30 -9.66 -16.47 -3.44
N LEU A 31 -10.20 -15.85 -2.38
CA LEU A 31 -11.01 -16.54 -1.36
C LEU A 31 -12.24 -17.22 -1.97
N ALA A 32 -12.93 -16.53 -2.88
CA ALA A 32 -14.09 -17.10 -3.59
C ALA A 32 -13.71 -18.33 -4.42
N LYS A 33 -12.55 -18.32 -5.11
CA LYS A 33 -12.03 -19.48 -5.86
C LYS A 33 -11.71 -20.67 -4.96
N HIS A 34 -11.40 -20.43 -3.69
CA HIS A 34 -11.18 -21.45 -2.68
C HIS A 34 -12.44 -21.88 -1.92
N GLY A 35 -13.62 -21.39 -2.33
CA GLY A 35 -14.89 -21.80 -1.74
C GLY A 35 -15.17 -21.20 -0.36
N ILE A 36 -14.43 -20.15 0.03
CA ILE A 36 -14.68 -19.43 1.27
C ILE A 36 -15.99 -18.65 1.13
N ASN A 37 -16.87 -18.77 2.12
CA ASN A 37 -18.17 -18.11 2.08
C ASN A 37 -18.06 -16.59 2.30
N GLN A 38 -19.14 -15.87 2.03
CA GLN A 38 -19.15 -14.40 2.06
C GLN A 38 -18.86 -13.83 3.45
N ASP A 39 -19.33 -14.47 4.52
CA ASP A 39 -19.16 -13.95 5.88
C ASP A 39 -17.70 -14.11 6.33
N GLN A 40 -17.11 -15.29 6.10
CA GLN A 40 -15.67 -15.53 6.32
C GLN A 40 -14.80 -14.63 5.44
N THR A 41 -15.22 -14.37 4.19
CA THR A 41 -14.48 -13.50 3.27
C THR A 41 -14.38 -12.07 3.82
N LYS A 42 -15.46 -11.53 4.39
CA LYS A 42 -15.45 -10.17 4.97
C LYS A 42 -14.54 -10.08 6.18
N GLU A 43 -14.58 -11.08 7.06
CA GLU A 43 -13.71 -11.18 8.23
C GLU A 43 -12.24 -11.20 7.83
N ILE A 44 -11.85 -12.14 6.94
CA ILE A 44 -10.46 -12.29 6.46
C ILE A 44 -9.97 -11.01 5.77
N ILE A 45 -10.79 -10.40 4.91
CA ILE A 45 -10.41 -9.16 4.22
C ILE A 45 -10.21 -8.01 5.20
N GLY A 46 -11.09 -7.90 6.20
CA GLY A 46 -11.01 -6.84 7.21
C GLY A 46 -9.73 -6.97 8.06
N GLU A 47 -9.43 -8.18 8.53
CA GLU A 47 -8.20 -8.48 9.26
C GLU A 47 -6.97 -8.19 8.40
N PHE A 48 -6.93 -8.71 7.17
CA PHE A 48 -5.81 -8.49 6.25
C PHE A 48 -5.57 -7.00 5.96
N ALA A 49 -6.62 -6.24 5.65
CA ALA A 49 -6.49 -4.83 5.32
C ALA A 49 -5.99 -4.00 6.51
N PHE A 50 -6.45 -4.34 7.73
CA PHE A 50 -6.00 -3.69 8.96
C PHE A 50 -4.54 -4.02 9.26
N ASP A 51 -4.17 -5.30 9.27
CA ASP A 51 -2.80 -5.74 9.54
C ASP A 51 -1.83 -5.18 8.51
N PHE A 52 -2.22 -5.15 7.24
CA PHE A 52 -1.42 -4.58 6.16
C PHE A 52 -1.20 -3.06 6.34
N ALA A 53 -2.25 -2.32 6.72
CA ALA A 53 -2.14 -0.89 6.98
C ALA A 53 -1.24 -0.61 8.19
N MET A 54 -1.39 -1.37 9.28
CA MET A 54 -0.51 -1.25 10.45
C MET A 54 0.94 -1.57 10.10
N TRP A 55 1.17 -2.66 9.35
CA TRP A 55 2.48 -3.06 8.87
C TRP A 55 3.15 -1.91 8.09
N HIS A 56 2.43 -1.31 7.16
CA HIS A 56 2.93 -0.20 6.35
C HIS A 56 3.26 1.05 7.19
N ASP A 57 2.42 1.39 8.16
CA ASP A 57 2.61 2.61 8.96
C ASP A 57 3.68 2.48 10.05
N GLN A 58 3.87 1.28 10.62
CA GLN A 58 4.64 1.10 11.85
C GLN A 58 5.93 0.32 11.67
N GLU A 59 6.10 -0.43 10.58
CA GLU A 59 7.21 -1.37 10.52
C GLU A 59 8.51 -0.80 9.94
N GLU A 60 9.57 -1.17 10.64
CA GLU A 60 10.96 -1.02 10.26
C GLU A 60 11.44 -2.39 9.75
N ILE A 61 11.70 -2.50 8.45
CA ILE A 61 12.29 -3.69 7.87
C ILE A 61 13.79 -3.68 8.18
N LYS A 62 14.27 -4.74 8.85
CA LYS A 62 15.69 -4.92 9.14
C LYS A 62 16.34 -5.86 8.13
N GLN A 63 17.30 -5.36 7.38
CA GLN A 63 18.08 -6.14 6.42
C GLN A 63 19.57 -5.81 6.57
N GLU A 64 20.40 -6.85 6.77
CA GLU A 64 21.86 -6.71 6.92
C GLU A 64 22.29 -5.68 7.98
N GLY A 65 21.60 -5.65 9.11
CA GLY A 65 21.88 -4.70 10.21
C GLY A 65 21.47 -3.25 9.92
N LYS A 66 20.77 -3.01 8.80
CA LYS A 66 20.20 -1.71 8.46
C LYS A 66 18.68 -1.76 8.57
N SER A 67 18.12 -0.58 8.79
CA SER A 67 16.70 -0.36 8.98
C SER A 67 16.11 0.41 7.81
N TYR A 68 14.95 -0.02 7.35
CA TYR A 68 14.24 0.54 6.21
C TYR A 68 12.78 0.74 6.57
N ASN A 69 12.17 1.83 6.12
CA ASN A 69 10.74 2.02 6.20
C ASN A 69 10.14 1.70 4.81
N PRO A 70 9.16 0.78 4.71
CA PRO A 70 8.49 0.53 3.46
C PRO A 70 7.71 1.78 3.04
N ARG A 71 7.86 2.17 1.77
CA ARG A 71 7.11 3.27 1.16
C ARG A 71 6.51 2.77 -0.15
N ILE A 72 5.20 2.96 -0.31
CA ILE A 72 4.55 2.83 -1.61
C ILE A 72 4.77 4.14 -2.36
N SER A 73 5.01 4.04 -3.67
CA SER A 73 5.13 5.18 -4.57
C SER A 73 4.51 4.86 -5.92
N PHE A 74 4.02 5.87 -6.62
CA PHE A 74 3.31 5.70 -7.88
C PHE A 74 4.00 6.49 -8.98
N ASP A 75 4.39 5.80 -10.05
CA ASP A 75 4.97 6.40 -11.26
C ASP A 75 3.84 6.83 -12.20
N ASP A 76 3.82 8.10 -12.59
CA ASP A 76 2.84 8.65 -13.54
C ASP A 76 3.18 8.39 -15.01
N LEU A 77 4.26 7.65 -15.26
CA LEU A 77 4.82 7.31 -16.57
C LEU A 77 5.27 8.51 -17.40
N SER A 78 5.26 9.70 -16.80
CA SER A 78 5.70 10.97 -17.36
C SER A 78 7.02 11.44 -16.74
N GLY A 79 7.62 10.61 -15.88
CA GLY A 79 8.89 10.86 -15.20
C GLY A 79 8.73 11.41 -13.78
N ASN A 80 7.49 11.47 -13.24
CA ASN A 80 7.25 11.84 -11.85
C ASN A 80 6.86 10.63 -11.01
N ILE A 81 7.34 10.63 -9.76
CA ILE A 81 6.97 9.65 -8.75
C ILE A 81 6.23 10.35 -7.63
N HIS A 82 4.98 9.94 -7.41
CA HIS A 82 4.12 10.41 -6.33
C HIS A 82 4.41 9.59 -5.08
N ILE A 83 4.78 10.29 -4.00
CA ILE A 83 5.01 9.70 -2.67
C ILE A 83 4.09 10.34 -1.64
N SER A 84 3.88 9.65 -0.51
CA SER A 84 3.11 10.21 0.60
C SER A 84 3.78 11.49 1.10
N SER A 85 2.98 12.47 1.49
CA SER A 85 3.51 13.61 2.24
C SER A 85 3.91 13.12 3.64
N GLU A 86 5.21 13.05 3.94
CA GLU A 86 5.66 12.75 5.29
C GLU A 86 5.43 13.97 6.19
N LYS A 87 4.20 14.16 6.68
CA LYS A 87 4.05 14.95 7.91
C LYS A 87 4.61 14.14 9.07
N LYS A 88 5.92 14.25 9.30
CA LYS A 88 6.46 13.99 10.64
C LYS A 88 5.66 14.87 11.62
N PRO A 89 5.03 14.30 12.66
CA PRO A 89 4.62 15.13 13.78
C PRO A 89 5.88 15.77 14.34
N SER A 90 5.89 17.10 14.30
CA SER A 90 6.87 17.97 14.96
C SER A 90 6.94 17.72 16.45
#